data_AF-A0AAV4XL71-F1
#
_entry.id   AF-A0AAV4XL71-F1
#
_cell.length_a   1.000
_cell.length_b   1.000
_cell.length_c   1.000
_cell.angle_alpha   90.00
_cell.angle_beta   90.00
_cell.angle_gamma   90.00
#
_symmetry.space_group_name_H-M   'P 1'
#
loop_
_entity.id
_entity.type
_entity.pdbx_description
1 polymer ?
#
loop_
_entity_poly.entity_id
_entity_poly.type
_entity_poly.pdbx_seq_one_letter_code
_entity_poly.pdbx_strand_id
1 'polypeptide(L)'
;MMCVNDLVHSELFRIPDCRVVLLPMICNQIKSLLECKDEMELCVKIISDIMISLYGREWGATHKDISEIMLSILRTVIQCVVHLERKDHLVGNVVAIMVSILRQMTPYHYNHYINNFSTKTDLLDFIMEILLVFRDLVNKSVYPCDWNEMIMLQK
;
A
#
# COMPACT_ATOMS: atom_id res chain seq x y z
N MET A 1 -8.51 5.29 -15.48
CA MET A 1 -7.21 4.57 -15.31
C MET A 1 -7.03 3.26 -16.11
N MET A 2 -7.84 2.95 -17.14
CA MET A 2 -7.78 1.62 -17.79
C MET A 2 -6.43 1.27 -18.45
N CYS A 3 -5.79 2.22 -19.15
CA CYS A 3 -4.50 1.94 -19.78
C CYS A 3 -3.39 1.63 -18.76
N VAL A 4 -3.45 2.23 -17.56
CA VAL A 4 -2.51 1.92 -16.47
C VAL A 4 -2.75 0.52 -15.93
N ASN A 5 -4.02 0.13 -15.77
CA ASN A 5 -4.38 -1.23 -15.43
C ASN A 5 -3.83 -2.23 -16.46
N ASP A 6 -4.04 -1.98 -17.75
CA ASP A 6 -3.55 -2.87 -18.82
C ASP A 6 -2.02 -2.96 -18.85
N LEU A 7 -1.34 -1.85 -18.57
CA LEU A 7 0.11 -1.79 -18.50
C LEU A 7 0.68 -2.68 -17.37
N VAL A 8 0.07 -2.66 -16.18
CA VAL A 8 0.47 -3.53 -15.04
C VAL A 8 0.32 -5.01 -15.37
N HIS A 9 -0.68 -5.35 -16.20
CA HIS A 9 -0.93 -6.72 -16.63
C HIS A 9 -0.13 -7.13 -17.88
N SER A 10 0.66 -6.21 -18.46
CA SER A 10 1.43 -6.46 -19.68
C SER A 10 2.78 -7.13 -19.40
N GLU A 11 3.37 -7.73 -20.44
CA GLU A 11 4.73 -8.29 -20.37
C GLU A 11 5.79 -7.25 -20.00
N LEU A 12 5.56 -5.96 -20.29
CA LEU A 12 6.49 -4.89 -19.92
C LEU A 12 6.67 -4.79 -18.41
N PHE A 13 5.59 -4.98 -17.63
CA PHE A 13 5.68 -4.90 -16.18
C PHE A 13 6.46 -6.08 -15.57
N ARG A 14 6.63 -7.19 -16.30
CA ARG A 14 7.47 -8.30 -15.87
C ARG A 14 8.96 -7.97 -16.00
N ILE A 15 9.35 -7.02 -16.85
CA ILE A 15 10.75 -6.66 -17.07
C ILE A 15 11.19 -5.65 -15.98
N PRO A 16 12.18 -5.96 -15.13
CA PRO A 16 12.65 -5.06 -14.07
C PRO A 16 13.05 -3.66 -14.57
N ASP A 17 13.77 -3.59 -15.69
CA ASP A 17 14.21 -2.31 -16.25
C ASP A 17 13.03 -1.45 -16.72
N CYS A 18 11.95 -2.06 -17.21
CA CYS A 18 10.73 -1.35 -17.55
C CYS A 18 10.01 -0.87 -16.28
N ARG A 19 9.92 -1.70 -15.23
CA ARG A 19 9.30 -1.28 -13.96
C ARG A 19 9.95 -0.03 -13.37
N VAL A 20 11.27 0.11 -13.46
CA VAL A 20 11.98 1.32 -12.99
C VAL A 20 11.45 2.60 -13.64
N VAL A 21 10.98 2.54 -14.89
CA VAL A 21 10.41 3.69 -15.61
C VAL A 21 8.90 3.81 -15.36
N LEU A 22 8.19 2.70 -15.38
CA LEU A 22 6.72 2.68 -15.32
C LEU A 22 6.20 2.93 -13.90
N LEU A 23 6.82 2.33 -12.90
CA LEU A 23 6.31 2.31 -11.53
C LEU A 23 6.22 3.71 -10.90
N PRO A 24 7.21 4.62 -11.05
CA PRO A 24 7.06 6.00 -10.56
C PRO A 24 5.88 6.74 -11.19
N MET A 25 5.65 6.56 -12.49
CA MET A 25 4.51 7.19 -13.19
C MET A 25 3.18 6.65 -12.66
N ILE A 26 3.07 5.32 -12.53
CA ILE A 26 1.88 4.65 -12.01
C ILE A 26 1.61 5.09 -10.56
N CYS A 27 2.63 5.08 -9.70
CA CYS A 27 2.52 5.48 -8.30
C CYS A 27 2.09 6.94 -8.15
N ASN A 28 2.64 7.86 -8.94
CA ASN A 28 2.25 9.27 -8.91
C ASN A 28 0.79 9.46 -9.33
N GLN A 29 0.35 8.77 -10.38
CA GLN A 29 -1.05 8.84 -10.83
C GLN A 29 -2.01 8.28 -9.78
N ILE A 30 -1.69 7.12 -9.19
CA ILE A 30 -2.48 6.50 -8.13
C ILE A 30 -2.55 7.43 -6.90
N LYS A 31 -1.41 8.00 -6.49
CA LYS A 31 -1.36 8.95 -5.37
C LYS A 31 -2.34 10.10 -5.57
N SER A 32 -2.29 10.76 -6.72
CA SER A 32 -3.17 11.89 -7.03
C SER A 32 -4.64 11.51 -6.97
N LEU A 33 -5.01 10.33 -7.49
CA LEU A 33 -6.39 9.86 -7.48
C LEU A 33 -6.87 9.49 -6.07
N LEU A 34 -6.04 8.82 -5.27
CA LEU A 34 -6.33 8.51 -3.88
C LEU A 34 -6.54 9.79 -3.04
N GLU A 35 -5.70 10.81 -3.24
CA GLU A 35 -5.81 12.11 -2.56
C GLU A 35 -7.09 12.86 -2.96
N CYS A 36 -7.51 12.76 -4.22
CA CYS A 36 -8.76 13.34 -4.71
C CYS A 36 -10.00 12.48 -4.46
N LYS A 37 -9.83 11.27 -3.90
CA LYS A 37 -10.88 10.25 -3.73
C LYS A 37 -11.60 9.88 -5.04
N ASP A 38 -10.86 9.87 -6.14
CA ASP A 38 -11.38 9.54 -7.48
C ASP A 38 -10.89 8.16 -7.94
N GLU A 39 -11.70 7.45 -8.72
CA GLU A 39 -11.44 6.07 -9.21
C GLU A 39 -10.87 5.10 -8.14
N MET A 40 -11.26 5.26 -6.87
CA MET A 40 -10.65 4.56 -5.71
C MET A 40 -10.60 3.03 -5.88
N GLU A 41 -11.67 2.42 -6.37
CA GLU A 41 -11.74 0.96 -6.59
C GLU A 41 -10.67 0.49 -7.58
N LEU A 42 -10.45 1.27 -8.64
CA LEU A 42 -9.49 0.94 -9.68
C LEU A 42 -8.06 1.17 -9.17
N CYS A 43 -7.82 2.22 -8.38
CA CYS A 43 -6.54 2.40 -7.69
C CYS A 43 -6.24 1.24 -6.75
N VAL A 44 -7.19 0.85 -5.89
CA VAL A 44 -7.07 -0.28 -4.97
C VAL A 44 -6.75 -1.57 -5.71
N LYS A 45 -7.46 -1.85 -6.81
CA LYS A 45 -7.19 -3.02 -7.66
C LYS A 45 -5.76 -2.99 -8.21
N ILE A 46 -5.37 -1.89 -8.87
CA ILE A 46 -4.05 -1.77 -9.51
C ILE A 46 -2.93 -1.94 -8.49
N ILE A 47 -3.02 -1.29 -7.31
CA ILE A 47 -1.98 -1.44 -6.27
C ILE A 47 -1.94 -2.88 -5.78
N SER A 48 -3.11 -3.52 -5.57
CA SER A 48 -3.16 -4.91 -5.13
C SER A 48 -2.46 -5.84 -6.13
N ASP A 49 -2.75 -5.67 -7.42
CA ASP A 49 -2.15 -6.47 -8.50
C ASP A 49 -0.63 -6.25 -8.58
N ILE A 50 -0.16 -5.00 -8.45
CA ILE A 50 1.28 -4.68 -8.36
C ILE A 50 1.91 -5.39 -7.17
N MET A 51 1.34 -5.25 -5.96
CA MET A 51 1.92 -5.85 -4.76
C MET A 51 1.95 -7.38 -4.80
N ILE A 52 0.95 -8.01 -5.42
CA ILE A 52 0.92 -9.46 -5.64
C ILE A 52 2.04 -9.87 -6.61
N SER A 53 2.17 -9.16 -7.73
CA SER A 53 3.21 -9.41 -8.73
C SER A 53 4.62 -9.29 -8.14
N LEU A 54 4.86 -8.29 -7.27
CA LEU A 54 6.17 -8.10 -6.64
C LEU A 54 6.45 -9.11 -5.51
N TYR A 55 5.41 -9.59 -4.84
CA TYR A 55 5.54 -10.60 -3.79
C TYR A 55 6.00 -11.95 -4.34
N GLY A 56 5.51 -12.35 -5.52
CA GLY A 56 5.87 -13.63 -6.16
C GLY A 56 7.34 -13.75 -6.52
N ARG A 57 8.05 -12.62 -6.75
CA ARG A 57 9.47 -12.55 -7.16
C ARG A 57 9.83 -13.38 -8.40
N GLU A 58 8.85 -13.81 -9.18
CA GLU A 58 9.03 -14.62 -10.38
C GLU A 58 9.81 -13.86 -11.47
N TRP A 59 9.73 -12.53 -11.45
CA TRP A 59 10.18 -11.65 -12.52
C TRP A 59 11.35 -10.75 -12.11
N GLY A 60 12.25 -11.27 -11.28
CA GLY A 60 13.51 -10.64 -10.90
C GLY A 60 13.48 -9.88 -9.56
N ALA A 61 14.51 -9.08 -9.32
CA ALA A 61 14.68 -8.36 -8.06
C ALA A 61 13.65 -7.22 -7.92
N THR A 62 12.93 -7.22 -6.81
CA THR A 62 11.85 -6.25 -6.53
C THR A 62 12.22 -5.19 -5.51
N HIS A 63 13.46 -5.21 -5.00
CA HIS A 63 13.89 -4.32 -3.94
C HIS A 63 13.76 -2.83 -4.31
N LYS A 64 14.16 -2.43 -5.52
CA LYS A 64 13.98 -1.04 -5.97
C LYS A 64 12.51 -0.68 -6.17
N ASP A 65 11.71 -1.64 -6.62
CA ASP A 65 10.27 -1.47 -6.81
C ASP A 65 9.57 -1.20 -5.47
N ILE A 66 9.94 -1.93 -4.42
CA ILE A 66 9.42 -1.70 -3.05
C ILE A 66 9.87 -0.35 -2.50
N SER A 67 11.12 0.06 -2.75
CA SER A 67 11.58 1.42 -2.38
C SER A 67 10.76 2.51 -3.05
N GLU A 68 10.44 2.38 -4.34
CA GLU A 68 9.60 3.34 -5.06
C GLU A 68 8.19 3.38 -4.47
N ILE A 69 7.54 2.23 -4.32
CA ILE A 69 6.17 2.14 -3.80
C ILE A 69 6.07 2.70 -2.38
N MET A 70 6.99 2.33 -1.49
CA MET A 70 6.92 2.80 -0.11
C MET A 70 7.04 4.32 -0.04
N LEU A 71 7.98 4.93 -0.78
CA LEU A 71 8.22 6.36 -0.76
C LEU A 71 7.07 7.14 -1.43
N SER A 72 6.51 6.57 -2.50
CA SER A 72 5.53 7.27 -3.32
C SER A 72 4.11 7.18 -2.77
N ILE A 73 3.67 6.04 -2.22
CA ILE A 73 2.24 5.83 -1.87
C ILE A 73 1.94 5.33 -0.45
N LEU A 74 2.92 4.85 0.33
CA LEU A 74 2.63 4.23 1.65
C LEU A 74 1.86 5.18 2.59
N ARG A 75 2.33 6.43 2.72
CA ARG A 75 1.66 7.41 3.58
C ARG A 75 0.25 7.73 3.08
N THR A 76 0.08 7.92 1.77
CA THR A 76 -1.23 8.16 1.16
C THR A 76 -2.20 7.00 1.44
N VAL A 77 -1.74 5.75 1.34
CA VAL A 77 -2.54 4.56 1.68
C VAL A 77 -2.93 4.57 3.17
N ILE A 78 -2.00 4.84 4.08
CA ILE A 78 -2.28 4.94 5.53
C ILE A 78 -3.33 6.02 5.79
N GLN A 79 -3.16 7.21 5.20
CA GLN A 79 -4.10 8.31 5.33
C GLN A 79 -5.47 7.95 4.74
N CYS A 80 -5.55 7.19 3.65
CA CYS A 80 -6.83 6.68 3.13
C CYS A 80 -7.54 5.81 4.18
N VAL A 81 -6.84 4.92 4.88
CA VAL A 81 -7.45 4.10 5.95
C VAL A 81 -8.00 4.98 7.08
N VAL A 82 -7.28 6.03 7.46
CA VAL A 82 -7.70 6.96 8.52
C VAL A 82 -8.96 7.76 8.13
N HIS A 83 -9.10 8.14 6.85
CA HIS A 83 -10.16 9.03 6.39
C HIS A 83 -11.37 8.31 5.78
N LEU A 84 -11.26 7.04 5.39
CA LEU A 84 -12.39 6.28 4.86
C LEU A 84 -13.39 5.98 5.99
N GLU A 85 -14.68 6.10 5.66
CA GLU A 85 -15.73 5.72 6.59
C GLU A 85 -15.72 4.21 6.79
N ARG A 86 -15.93 3.76 8.03
CA ARG A 86 -15.83 2.33 8.38
C ARG A 86 -16.79 1.40 7.64
N LYS A 87 -17.86 1.95 7.04
CA LYS A 87 -18.84 1.19 6.26
C LYS A 87 -18.48 1.10 4.78
N ASP A 88 -17.45 1.82 4.35
CA ASP A 88 -16.95 1.75 2.99
C ASP A 88 -16.35 0.35 2.76
N HIS A 89 -16.82 -0.32 1.71
CA HIS A 89 -16.40 -1.68 1.37
C HIS A 89 -14.91 -1.77 1.01
N LEU A 90 -14.26 -0.63 0.72
CA LEU A 90 -12.84 -0.57 0.38
C LEU A 90 -11.91 -0.56 1.59
N VAL A 91 -12.37 -0.26 2.81
CA VAL A 91 -11.48 -0.13 3.98
C VAL A 91 -10.63 -1.38 4.16
N GLY A 92 -11.23 -2.57 4.09
CA GLY A 92 -10.51 -3.84 4.21
C GLY A 92 -9.43 -4.01 3.14
N ASN A 93 -9.72 -3.60 1.90
CA ASN A 93 -8.77 -3.69 0.78
C ASN A 93 -7.60 -2.72 0.94
N VAL A 94 -7.87 -1.48 1.37
CA VAL A 94 -6.81 -0.48 1.61
C VAL A 94 -5.92 -0.91 2.79
N VAL A 95 -6.51 -1.48 3.85
CA VAL A 95 -5.74 -2.07 4.96
C VAL A 95 -4.88 -3.24 4.48
N ALA A 96 -5.42 -4.11 3.62
CA ALA A 96 -4.65 -5.22 3.06
C ALA A 96 -3.46 -4.74 2.20
N ILE A 97 -3.65 -3.68 1.42
CA ILE A 97 -2.57 -3.03 0.65
C ILE A 97 -1.51 -2.46 1.59
N MET A 98 -1.91 -1.72 2.63
CA MET A 98 -0.99 -1.16 3.63
C MET A 98 -0.13 -2.27 4.25
N VAL A 99 -0.76 -3.36 4.69
CA VAL A 99 -0.07 -4.52 5.26
C VAL A 99 0.83 -5.19 4.22
N SER A 100 0.40 -5.30 2.97
CA SER A 100 1.20 -5.88 1.89
C SER A 100 2.48 -5.09 1.62
N ILE A 101 2.41 -3.75 1.61
CA ILE A 101 3.60 -2.89 1.47
C ILE A 101 4.54 -3.10 2.66
N LEU A 102 4.03 -2.96 3.90
CA LEU A 102 4.83 -3.10 5.11
C LEU A 102 5.49 -4.49 5.22
N ARG A 103 4.78 -5.54 4.82
CA ARG A 103 5.29 -6.92 4.85
C ARG A 103 6.42 -7.16 3.85
N GLN A 104 6.44 -6.45 2.72
CA GLN A 104 7.46 -6.60 1.69
C GLN A 104 8.70 -5.72 1.92
N MET A 105 8.60 -4.71 2.79
CA MET A 105 9.73 -3.92 3.26
C MET A 105 10.72 -4.77 4.08
N THR A 106 12.01 -4.46 3.93
CA THR A 106 13.12 -5.06 4.68
C THR A 106 13.71 -4.04 5.64
N PRO A 107 14.63 -4.41 6.56
CA PRO A 107 15.27 -3.43 7.45
C PRO A 107 15.92 -2.26 6.72
N TYR A 108 16.46 -2.49 5.51
CA TYR A 108 16.95 -1.42 4.65
C TYR A 108 15.85 -0.41 4.29
N HIS A 109 14.70 -0.92 3.82
CA HIS A 109 13.56 -0.09 3.42
C HIS A 109 13.03 0.75 4.59
N TYR A 110 12.87 0.14 5.76
CA TYR A 110 12.45 0.86 6.97
C TYR A 110 13.43 1.97 7.35
N ASN A 111 14.74 1.68 7.37
CA ASN A 111 15.75 2.69 7.64
C ASN A 111 15.74 3.81 6.60
N HIS A 112 15.63 3.47 5.31
CA HIS A 112 15.57 4.44 4.24
C HIS A 112 14.33 5.35 4.35
N TYR A 113 13.17 4.76 4.62
CA TYR A 113 11.91 5.49 4.76
C TYR A 113 11.93 6.45 5.95
N ILE A 114 12.42 6.00 7.12
CA ILE A 114 12.56 6.86 8.32
C ILE A 114 13.51 8.02 8.07
N ASN A 115 14.63 7.76 7.37
CA ASN A 115 15.62 8.79 7.05
C ASN A 115 15.16 9.75 5.94
N ASN A 116 14.07 9.46 5.23
CA ASN A 116 13.52 10.31 4.19
C ASN A 116 12.66 11.46 4.75
N PHE A 117 12.25 11.38 6.03
CA PHE A 117 11.50 12.47 6.67
C PHE A 117 12.40 13.68 6.90
N SER A 118 11.98 14.84 6.37
CA SER A 118 12.76 16.08 6.48
C SER A 118 12.77 16.67 7.89
N THR A 119 11.73 16.40 8.69
CA THR A 119 11.60 16.93 10.05
C THR A 119 11.14 15.86 11.04
N LYS A 120 11.48 16.05 12.31
CA LYS A 120 10.99 15.19 13.40
C LYS A 120 9.48 15.27 13.56
N THR A 121 8.89 16.45 13.32
CA THR A 121 7.44 16.64 13.39
C THR A 121 6.75 15.77 12.34
N ASP A 122 7.23 15.79 11.10
CA ASP A 122 6.66 15.01 10.01
C ASP A 122 6.71 13.49 10.27
N LEU A 123 7.81 13.02 10.87
CA LEU A 123 7.94 11.64 11.31
C LEU A 123 6.94 11.30 12.44
N LEU A 124 6.76 12.20 13.42
CA LEU A 124 5.79 11.99 14.51
C LEU A 124 4.35 11.96 13.98
N ASP A 125 4.02 12.82 13.02
CA ASP A 125 2.71 12.84 12.36
C ASP A 125 2.45 11.51 11.64
N PHE A 126 3.43 11.00 10.88
CA PHE A 126 3.34 9.68 10.26
C PHE A 126 3.15 8.55 11.27
N ILE A 127 3.87 8.57 12.40
CA ILE A 127 3.70 7.57 13.46
C ILE A 127 2.29 7.67 14.06
N MET A 128 1.77 8.88 14.25
CA MET A 128 0.42 9.11 14.76
C MET A 128 -0.63 8.56 13.78
N GLU A 129 -0.46 8.77 12.47
CA GLU A 129 -1.32 8.19 11.43
C GLU A 129 -1.39 6.65 11.54
N ILE A 130 -0.23 5.98 11.70
CA ILE A 130 -0.17 4.54 11.94
C ILE A 130 -0.90 4.13 13.22
N LEU A 131 -0.69 4.85 14.32
CA LEU A 131 -1.34 4.56 15.61
C LEU A 131 -2.86 4.73 15.53
N LEU A 132 -3.36 5.70 14.76
CA LEU A 132 -4.78 5.88 14.52
C LEU A 132 -5.36 4.68 13.77
N VAL A 133 -4.68 4.18 12.74
CA VAL A 133 -5.08 2.95 12.05
C VAL A 133 -5.15 1.78 13.03
N PHE A 134 -4.10 1.54 13.83
CA PHE A 134 -4.11 0.44 14.81
C PHE A 134 -5.24 0.56 15.83
N ARG A 135 -5.43 1.75 16.40
CA ARG A 135 -6.52 2.03 17.35
C ARG A 135 -7.87 1.69 16.72
N ASP A 136 -8.06 2.06 15.46
CA ASP A 136 -9.31 1.85 14.76
C ASP A 136 -9.56 0.37 14.47
N LEU A 137 -8.51 -0.38 14.08
CA LEU A 137 -8.55 -1.83 13.86
C LEU A 137 -8.80 -2.62 15.16
N VAL A 138 -8.17 -2.24 16.27
CA VAL A 138 -8.33 -2.93 17.58
C VAL A 138 -9.71 -2.68 18.17
N ASN A 139 -10.21 -1.45 18.10
CA ASN A 139 -11.48 -1.09 18.72
C ASN A 139 -12.69 -1.66 17.96
N LYS A 140 -12.57 -1.90 16.65
CA LYS A 140 -13.59 -2.56 15.83
C LYS A 140 -12.91 -3.32 14.69
N SER A 141 -12.98 -4.65 14.71
CA SER A 141 -12.43 -5.47 13.64
C SER A 141 -13.07 -5.10 12.30
N VAL A 142 -12.24 -4.83 11.31
CA VAL A 142 -12.64 -4.60 9.90
C VAL A 142 -12.95 -5.91 9.15
N TYR A 143 -12.63 -7.05 9.77
CA TYR A 143 -12.95 -8.36 9.24
C TYR A 143 -14.20 -8.93 9.92
N PRO A 144 -14.93 -9.84 9.26
CA PRO A 144 -16.09 -10.50 9.85
C PRO A 144 -15.76 -11.10 11.23
N CYS A 145 -16.74 -11.08 12.15
CA CYS A 145 -16.54 -11.62 13.50
C CYS A 145 -16.00 -13.06 13.49
N ASP A 146 -16.44 -13.87 12.53
CA ASP A 146 -16.02 -15.26 12.34
C ASP A 146 -14.51 -15.41 12.12
N TRP A 147 -13.83 -14.41 11.54
CA TRP A 147 -12.38 -14.42 11.38
C TRP A 147 -11.64 -14.13 12.70
N ASN A 148 -12.23 -13.31 13.59
CA ASN A 148 -11.65 -13.07 14.90
C ASN A 148 -11.69 -14.35 15.76
N GLU A 149 -12.71 -15.20 15.60
CA GLU A 149 -12.76 -16.52 16.23
C GLU A 149 -11.66 -17.44 15.70
N MET A 150 -11.42 -17.45 14.39
CA MET A 150 -10.32 -18.21 13.77
C MET A 150 -8.93 -17.77 14.27
N ILE A 151 -8.72 -16.46 14.49
CA ILE A 151 -7.47 -15.91 15.03
C ILE A 151 -7.28 -16.27 16.51
N MET A 152 -8.35 -16.31 17.31
CA MET A 152 -8.25 -16.73 18.73
C MET A 152 -7.97 -18.22 18.91
N LEU A 153 -8.39 -19.07 17.97
CA LEU A 153 -8.13 -20.52 17.98
C LEU A 153 -6.72 -20.92 17.52
N GLN A 154 -5.93 -19.98 17.02
CA GLN A 154 -4.53 -20.21 16.61
C GLN A 154 -3.51 -20.03 17.74
N LYS A 155 -3.97 -19.87 18.99
CA LYS A 155 -3.10 -19.81 20.19
C LYS A 155 -3.00 -21.16 20.90
#